data_AF-A0ABD5S468-F1
#
_entry.id   AF-A0ABD5S468-F1
#
_cell.length_a   1.000
_cell.length_b   1.000
_cell.length_c   1.000
_cell.angle_alpha   90.00
_cell.angle_beta   90.00
_cell.angle_gamma   90.00
#
_symmetry.space_group_name_H-M   'P 1'
#
loop_
_entity.id
_entity.type
_entity.pdbx_description
1 polymer ?
#
loop_
_entity_poly.entity_id
_entity_poly.type
_entity_poly.pdbx_seq_one_letter_code
_entity_poly.pdbx_strand_id
1 'polypeptide(L)'
;MAGDSEDPNAEEQYHVAVGEGDVADCVLLPGNPERVDKVVDLWDEHDEVAHHREYRTATGTYEGTPISVTSTGIGSPSAAIALEELAPVGADAFVR
;
A
#
# COMPACT_ATOMS: atom_id res chain seq x y z
N MET A 1 11.01 -9.48 15.98
CA MET A 1 9.70 -9.99 16.47
C MET A 1 8.72 -8.96 15.95
N ALA A 2 8.03 -9.24 14.85
CA ALA A 2 7.08 -8.31 14.25
C ALA A 2 5.93 -8.10 15.24
N GLY A 3 5.65 -6.84 15.59
CA GLY A 3 4.55 -6.47 16.45
C GLY A 3 3.25 -6.68 15.68
N ASP A 4 2.61 -7.83 15.88
CA ASP A 4 1.20 -8.01 15.53
C ASP A 4 0.41 -7.22 16.58
N SER A 5 0.26 -5.91 16.36
CA SER A 5 -0.52 -5.06 17.25
C SER A 5 -2.01 -5.34 16.99
N GLU A 6 -2.66 -6.01 17.94
CA GLU A 6 -4.11 -6.17 18.01
C GLU A 6 -4.82 -4.89 18.51
N ASP A 7 -4.09 -3.75 18.60
CA ASP A 7 -4.53 -2.53 19.26
C ASP A 7 -5.18 -1.54 18.25
N PRO A 8 -6.48 -1.21 18.38
CA PRO A 8 -7.19 -0.31 17.45
C PRO A 8 -6.80 1.17 17.59
N ASN A 9 -5.77 1.48 18.38
CA ASN A 9 -5.14 2.82 18.50
C ASN A 9 -3.73 2.85 17.90
N ALA A 10 -3.32 1.82 17.16
CA ALA A 10 -2.06 1.84 16.43
C ALA A 10 -2.12 2.92 15.34
N GLU A 11 -1.01 3.63 15.15
CA GLU A 11 -0.83 4.69 14.15
C GLU A 11 -0.95 4.16 12.70
N GLU A 12 -1.12 2.83 12.54
CA GLU A 12 -1.13 2.08 11.29
C GLU A 12 -2.41 1.22 11.16
N GLN A 13 -2.85 1.02 9.92
CA GLN A 13 -4.01 0.21 9.58
C GLN A 13 -3.73 -1.29 9.70
N TYR A 14 -4.73 -2.07 10.11
CA TYR A 14 -4.52 -3.43 10.59
C TYR A 14 -4.09 -4.44 9.52
N HIS A 15 -4.66 -4.40 8.31
CA HIS A 15 -4.33 -5.37 7.27
C HIS A 15 -3.18 -4.92 6.39
N VAL A 16 -3.13 -3.64 6.01
CA VAL A 16 -2.08 -3.11 5.13
C VAL A 16 -0.81 -2.69 5.87
N ALA A 17 -0.87 -2.51 7.19
CA ALA A 17 0.24 -2.05 8.03
C ALA A 17 0.87 -0.74 7.52
N VAL A 18 0.03 0.25 7.19
CA VAL A 18 0.46 1.60 6.81
C VAL A 18 -0.30 2.65 7.60
N GLY A 19 0.35 3.77 7.90
CA GLY A 19 -0.19 4.93 8.61
C GLY A 19 -0.22 6.21 7.75
N GLU A 20 -0.60 7.32 8.37
CA GLU A 20 -0.61 8.64 7.70
C GLU A 20 0.79 9.04 7.22
N GLY A 21 0.91 9.40 5.94
CA GLY A 21 2.18 9.82 5.32
C GLY A 21 3.02 8.69 4.71
N ASP A 22 2.62 7.44 4.90
CA ASP A 22 3.29 6.28 4.31
C ASP A 22 2.96 6.07 2.82
N VAL A 23 1.80 6.58 2.37
CA VAL A 23 1.33 6.46 0.99
C VAL A 23 1.07 7.83 0.36
N ALA A 24 1.27 7.91 -0.95
CA ALA A 24 0.91 9.07 -1.76
C ALA A 24 -0.60 9.11 -2.03
N ASP A 25 -1.11 10.26 -2.47
CA ASP A 25 -2.53 10.45 -2.78
C ASP A 25 -3.05 9.51 -3.90
N CYS A 26 -2.15 9.00 -4.76
CA CYS A 26 -2.47 8.06 -5.84
C CYS A 26 -1.83 6.69 -5.61
N VAL A 27 -2.65 5.64 -5.57
CA VAL A 27 -2.22 4.26 -5.30
C VAL A 27 -2.61 3.30 -6.44
N LEU A 28 -1.61 2.58 -6.96
CA LEU A 28 -1.78 1.48 -7.90
C LEU A 28 -2.09 0.17 -7.15
N LEU A 29 -3.07 -0.61 -7.62
CA LEU A 29 -3.61 -1.76 -6.89
C LEU A 29 -3.47 -3.09 -7.65
N PRO A 30 -2.25 -3.61 -7.90
CA PRO A 30 -2.08 -4.92 -8.52
C PRO A 30 -2.58 -6.05 -7.61
N GLY A 31 -2.97 -7.19 -8.20
CA GLY A 31 -3.39 -8.36 -7.42
C GLY A 31 -2.22 -9.11 -6.74
N ASN A 32 -1.21 -9.54 -7.51
CA ASN A 32 -0.09 -10.33 -7.00
C ASN A 32 0.98 -9.41 -6.34
N PRO A 33 1.42 -9.67 -5.09
CA PRO A 33 2.54 -8.96 -4.43
C PRO A 33 3.82 -8.84 -5.26
N GLU A 34 4.17 -9.84 -6.06
CA GLU A 34 5.35 -9.82 -6.93
C GLU A 34 5.25 -8.80 -8.08
N ARG A 35 4.06 -8.24 -8.33
CA ARG A 35 3.91 -7.14 -9.30
C ARG A 35 4.34 -5.80 -8.73
N VAL A 36 4.49 -5.67 -7.40
CA VAL A 36 5.02 -4.45 -6.78
C VAL A 36 6.42 -4.17 -7.31
N ASP A 37 7.32 -5.15 -7.31
CA ASP A 37 8.70 -5.01 -7.84
C ASP A 37 8.70 -4.51 -9.29
N LYS A 38 7.86 -5.11 -10.14
CA LYS A 38 7.78 -4.74 -11.56
C LYS A 38 7.29 -3.31 -11.79
N VAL A 39 6.51 -2.77 -10.86
CA VAL A 39 6.01 -1.40 -10.92
C VAL A 39 7.09 -0.44 -10.44
N VAL A 40 7.69 -0.70 -9.28
CA VAL A 40 8.70 0.19 -8.69
C VAL A 40 10.02 0.22 -9.45
N ASP A 41 10.33 -0.83 -10.22
CA ASP A 41 11.46 -0.85 -11.18
C ASP A 41 11.39 0.25 -12.25
N LEU A 42 10.20 0.86 -12.44
CA LEU A 42 9.98 1.95 -13.40
C LEU A 42 10.08 3.34 -12.75
N TRP A 43 10.17 3.42 -11.43
CA TRP A 43 10.14 4.68 -10.67
C TRP A 43 11.53 5.33 -10.56
N ASP A 44 11.55 6.63 -10.30
CA ASP A 44 12.78 7.40 -10.09
C ASP A 44 13.44 7.03 -8.75
N GLU A 45 12.62 6.96 -7.69
CA GLU A 45 13.00 6.49 -6.35
C GLU A 45 11.83 5.71 -5.73
N HIS A 46 12.13 4.76 -4.85
CA HIS A 46 11.11 4.00 -4.14
C HIS A 46 11.66 3.38 -2.86
N ASP A 47 10.79 3.21 -1.88
CA ASP A 47 11.03 2.43 -0.67
C ASP A 47 9.86 1.49 -0.40
N GLU A 48 10.16 0.27 0.06
CA GLU A 48 9.14 -0.63 0.60
C GLU A 48 8.71 -0.13 1.98
N VAL A 49 7.43 0.19 2.09
CA VAL A 49 6.82 0.76 3.29
C VAL A 49 6.37 -0.35 4.22
N ALA A 50 5.65 -1.34 3.66
CA ALA A 50 5.02 -2.39 4.45
C ALA A 50 4.88 -3.68 3.64
N HIS A 51 4.91 -4.80 4.34
CA HIS A 51 4.58 -6.11 3.78
C HIS A 51 3.90 -6.96 4.85
N HIS A 52 2.57 -6.97 4.81
CA HIS A 52 1.73 -7.67 5.76
C HIS A 52 0.63 -8.45 5.03
N ARG A 53 0.54 -9.76 5.32
CA ARG A 53 -0.37 -10.68 4.63
C ARG A 53 -0.16 -10.64 3.10
N GLU A 54 -1.21 -10.41 2.32
CA GLU A 54 -1.16 -10.24 0.86
C GLU A 54 -0.90 -8.79 0.41
N TYR A 55 -0.73 -7.85 1.35
CA TYR A 55 -0.55 -6.42 1.09
C TYR A 55 0.93 -6.07 1.21
N ARG A 56 1.53 -5.82 0.06
CA ARG A 56 2.88 -5.28 -0.05
C ARG A 56 2.76 -3.88 -0.63
N THR A 57 3.26 -2.90 0.11
CA THR A 57 3.14 -1.47 -0.21
C THR A 57 4.52 -0.86 -0.42
N ALA A 58 4.66 -0.10 -1.50
CA ALA A 58 5.82 0.73 -1.75
C ALA A 58 5.37 2.13 -2.18
N THR A 59 6.17 3.13 -1.80
CA THR A 59 5.94 4.54 -2.11
C THR A 59 7.20 5.13 -2.70
N GLY A 60 7.04 6.03 -3.65
CA GLY A 60 8.16 6.61 -4.37
C GLY A 60 7.74 7.75 -5.29
N THR A 61 8.56 8.02 -6.30
CA THR A 61 8.28 9.06 -7.30
C THR A 61 8.43 8.52 -8.72
N TYR A 62 7.55 8.94 -9.62
CA TYR A 62 7.62 8.63 -11.05
C TYR A 62 7.44 9.91 -11.85
N GLU A 63 8.43 10.25 -12.67
CA GLU A 63 8.53 11.52 -13.40
C GLU A 63 8.34 12.72 -12.45
N GLY A 64 8.92 12.62 -11.25
CA GLY A 64 8.83 13.64 -10.19
C GLY A 64 7.46 13.75 -9.50
N THR A 65 6.53 12.84 -9.76
CA THR A 65 5.21 12.79 -9.11
C THR A 65 5.17 11.70 -8.03
N PRO A 66 4.76 12.01 -6.78
CA PRO A 66 4.58 11.01 -5.73
C PRO A 66 3.55 9.96 -6.13
N ILE A 67 3.87 8.69 -5.91
CA ILE A 67 3.00 7.56 -6.25
C ILE A 67 3.25 6.39 -5.30
N SER A 68 2.19 5.63 -5.02
CA SER A 68 2.27 4.39 -4.25
C SER A 68 1.72 3.20 -5.03
N VAL A 69 2.09 2.00 -4.61
CA VAL A 69 1.57 0.74 -5.11
C VAL A 69 1.32 -0.19 -3.93
N THR A 70 0.15 -0.81 -3.88
CA THR A 70 -0.23 -1.76 -2.83
C THR A 70 -0.85 -2.99 -3.46
N SER A 71 -0.27 -4.18 -3.23
CA SER A 71 -0.90 -5.41 -3.68
C SER A 71 -2.18 -5.72 -2.90
N THR A 72 -3.17 -6.33 -3.56
CA THR A 72 -4.49 -6.58 -2.93
C THR A 72 -4.84 -8.05 -2.79
N GLY A 73 -3.98 -8.97 -3.23
CA GLY A 73 -4.34 -10.38 -3.40
C GLY A 73 -5.50 -10.62 -4.39
N ILE A 74 -6.18 -11.75 -4.21
CA ILE A 74 -7.27 -12.22 -5.07
C ILE A 74 -8.61 -12.09 -4.34
N GLY A 75 -9.59 -11.52 -5.03
CA GLY A 75 -10.98 -11.44 -4.59
C GLY A 75 -11.42 -10.03 -4.26
N SER A 76 -12.73 -9.81 -4.31
CA SER A 76 -13.30 -8.52 -3.91
C SER A 76 -13.11 -8.19 -2.43
N PRO A 77 -13.11 -9.14 -1.46
CA PRO A 77 -12.94 -8.79 -0.06
C PRO A 77 -11.55 -8.21 0.25
N SER A 78 -10.49 -8.80 -0.30
CA SER A 78 -9.12 -8.33 -0.06
C SER A 78 -8.85 -6.98 -0.74
N ALA A 79 -9.38 -6.79 -1.96
CA ALA A 79 -9.34 -5.49 -2.62
C ALA A 79 -10.11 -4.41 -1.86
N ALA A 80 -11.26 -4.76 -1.26
CA ALA A 80 -12.03 -3.82 -0.44
C ALA A 80 -11.27 -3.44 0.84
N ILE A 81 -10.60 -4.39 1.50
CA ILE A 81 -9.75 -4.10 2.67
C ILE A 81 -8.68 -3.08 2.31
N ALA A 82 -7.95 -3.28 1.21
CA ALA A 82 -6.93 -2.33 0.77
C ALA A 82 -7.51 -0.92 0.57
N LEU A 83 -8.66 -0.80 -0.11
CA LEU A 83 -9.30 0.50 -0.34
C LEU A 83 -9.75 1.18 0.97
N GLU A 84 -10.45 0.44 1.83
CA GLU A 84 -11.03 0.97 3.07
C GLU A 84 -9.96 1.34 4.10
N GLU A 85 -8.78 0.71 4.07
CA GLU A 85 -7.67 1.04 4.96
C GLU A 85 -6.73 2.10 4.37
N LEU A 86 -6.52 2.15 3.05
CA LEU A 86 -5.68 3.19 2.43
C LEU A 86 -6.37 4.57 2.40
N ALA A 87 -7.69 4.62 2.24
CA ALA A 87 -8.43 5.88 2.21
C ALA A 87 -8.24 6.76 3.46
N PRO A 88 -8.38 6.25 4.71
CA PRO A 88 -8.21 7.08 5.91
C PRO A 88 -6.77 7.54 6.15
N VAL A 89 -5.76 6.95 5.51
CA VAL A 89 -4.34 7.33 5.66
C VAL A 89 -3.84 8.29 4.58
N GLY A 90 -4.73 8.77 3.70
CA GLY A 90 -4.44 9.84 2.74
C GLY A 90 -4.48 9.44 1.26
N ALA A 91 -4.87 8.20 0.93
CA ALA A 91 -5.06 7.83 -0.48
C ALA A 91 -6.41 8.33 -1.02
N ASP A 92 -6.39 9.09 -2.12
CA ASP A 92 -7.58 9.68 -2.75
C ASP A 92 -7.93 9.05 -4.10
N ALA A 93 -6.93 8.57 -4.84
CA ALA A 93 -7.09 8.00 -6.17
C ALA A 93 -6.54 6.57 -6.24
N PHE A 94 -7.35 5.66 -6.79
CA PHE A 94 -7.01 4.25 -6.92
C PHE A 94 -7.11 3.78 -8.37
N VAL A 95 -6.07 3.09 -8.86
CA VAL A 95 -6.05 2.50 -10.20
C VAL A 95 -5.74 1.01 -10.08
N ARG A 96 -6.61 0.16 -10.61
CA ARG A 96 -6.50 -1.30 -10.54
C ARG A 96 -6.43 -1.95 -11.92
#